data_AF-A0A5R2NCK2-F1
#
_entry.id   AF-A0A5R2NCK2-F1
#
_cell.length_a   1.000
_cell.length_b   1.000
_cell.length_c   1.000
_cell.angle_alpha   90.00
_cell.angle_beta   90.00
_cell.angle_gamma   90.00
#
_symmetry.space_group_name_H-M   'P 1'
#
loop_
_entity.id
_entity.type
_entity.pdbx_description
1 polymer ?
#
loop_
_entity_poly.entity_id
_entity_poly.type
_entity_poly.pdbx_seq_one_letter_code
_entity_poly.pdbx_strand_id
1 'polypeptide(L)'
;VTLVTPDALVGKELQRMAVDAPLRRALAKLRVRFVTESGIVHWDGRMARIASLLDGTEQEVEADALVFAATSMAQHSLSIELERRGIAHTSIGDCTASRQAAFAIHDGRKVALGL
;
A
#
# COMPACT_ATOMS: atom_id res chain seq x y z
N VAL A 1 10.35 -11.46 -10.91
CA VAL A 1 9.81 -10.39 -10.04
C VAL A 1 10.67 -10.29 -8.79
N THR A 2 11.15 -9.10 -8.49
CA THR A 2 11.80 -8.78 -7.21
C THR A 2 10.82 -7.92 -6.40
N LEU A 3 10.46 -8.37 -5.21
CA LEU A 3 9.56 -7.66 -4.30
C LEU A 3 10.40 -7.05 -3.18
N VAL A 4 10.39 -5.73 -3.10
CA VAL A 4 11.10 -4.94 -2.09
C VAL A 4 10.08 -4.46 -1.06
N THR A 5 10.39 -4.59 0.23
CA THR A 5 9.54 -4.09 1.31
C THR A 5 10.38 -3.58 2.48
N PRO A 6 9.99 -2.46 3.13
CA PRO A 6 10.67 -1.99 4.33
C PRO A 6 10.42 -2.89 5.55
N ASP A 7 9.40 -3.75 5.52
CA ASP A 7 9.09 -4.65 6.62
C ASP A 7 9.99 -5.90 6.64
N ALA A 8 10.12 -6.50 7.83
CA ALA A 8 10.85 -7.75 8.05
C ALA A 8 10.27 -8.97 7.31
N LEU A 9 9.04 -8.86 6.78
CA LEU A 9 8.44 -9.90 5.95
C LEU A 9 7.47 -9.35 4.92
N VAL A 10 7.32 -10.08 3.82
CA VAL A 10 6.33 -9.81 2.79
C VAL A 10 4.92 -10.11 3.33
N GLY A 11 4.04 -9.11 3.27
CA GLY A 11 2.66 -9.23 3.71
C GLY A 11 2.46 -9.14 5.23
N LYS A 12 3.27 -8.34 5.93
CA LYS A 12 3.23 -8.14 7.40
C LYS A 12 1.82 -8.05 7.99
N GLU A 13 0.96 -7.21 7.43
CA GLU A 13 -0.40 -7.02 7.98
C GLU A 13 -1.27 -8.29 7.92
N LEU A 14 -0.95 -9.24 7.02
CA LEU A 14 -1.65 -10.52 6.89
C LEU A 14 -1.33 -11.51 8.02
N GLN A 15 -0.33 -11.24 8.85
CA GLN A 15 -0.07 -12.04 10.06
C GLN A 15 -1.29 -12.06 10.99
N ARG A 16 -2.06 -10.96 11.03
CA ARG A 16 -3.29 -10.86 11.83
C ARG A 16 -4.40 -11.80 11.35
N MET A 17 -4.29 -12.30 10.11
CA MET A 17 -5.25 -13.22 9.50
C MET A 17 -4.67 -14.64 9.35
N ALA A 18 -3.44 -14.88 9.82
CA ALA A 18 -2.72 -16.15 9.67
C ALA A 18 -2.56 -16.62 8.21
N VAL A 19 -2.51 -15.69 7.25
CA VAL A 19 -2.35 -15.99 5.80
C VAL A 19 -1.02 -15.51 5.21
N ASP A 20 -0.10 -14.97 6.02
CA ASP A 20 1.21 -14.50 5.57
C ASP A 20 2.10 -15.66 5.07
N ALA A 21 2.14 -16.79 5.80
CA ALA A 21 2.98 -17.93 5.45
C ALA A 21 2.50 -18.65 4.17
N PRO A 22 1.18 -18.92 3.98
CA PRO A 22 0.65 -19.37 2.70
C PRO A 22 0.99 -18.45 1.53
N LEU A 23 0.85 -17.12 1.70
CA LEU A 23 1.21 -16.14 0.66
C LEU A 23 2.70 -16.24 0.29
N ARG A 24 3.60 -16.17 1.27
CA ARG A 24 5.05 -16.24 1.02
C ARG A 24 5.45 -17.55 0.37
N ARG A 25 4.81 -18.67 0.75
CA ARG A 25 5.03 -19.98 0.10
C ARG A 25 4.58 -19.98 -1.36
N ALA A 26 3.43 -19.38 -1.67
CA ALA A 26 2.95 -19.27 -3.04
C ALA A 26 3.88 -18.43 -3.91
N LEU A 27 4.30 -17.25 -3.41
CA LEU A 27 5.24 -16.37 -4.09
C LEU A 27 6.63 -17.01 -4.30
N ALA A 28 7.13 -17.76 -3.31
CA ALA A 28 8.39 -18.49 -3.43
C ALA A 28 8.33 -19.59 -4.51
N LYS A 29 7.20 -20.32 -4.61
CA LYS A 29 6.98 -21.30 -5.70
C LYS A 29 6.98 -20.64 -7.08
N LEU A 30 6.55 -19.39 -7.17
CA LEU A 30 6.61 -18.55 -8.37
C LEU A 30 7.99 -17.90 -8.58
N ARG A 31 9.00 -18.24 -7.77
CA ARG A 31 10.37 -17.72 -7.83
C ARG A 31 10.45 -16.19 -7.67
N VAL A 32 9.55 -15.60 -6.89
CA VAL A 32 9.66 -14.18 -6.51
C VAL A 32 10.84 -14.02 -5.56
N ARG A 33 11.75 -13.10 -5.87
CA ARG A 33 12.87 -12.73 -4.98
C ARG A 33 12.35 -11.72 -3.94
N PHE A 34 12.54 -12.00 -2.66
CA PHE A 34 12.21 -11.06 -1.59
C PHE A 34 13.44 -10.28 -1.18
N VAL A 35 13.27 -8.97 -1.04
CA VAL A 35 14.26 -8.05 -0.46
C VAL A 35 13.55 -7.29 0.65
N THR A 36 13.59 -7.85 1.86
CA THR A 36 12.95 -7.31 3.07
C THR A 36 13.84 -6.27 3.73
N GLU A 37 13.27 -5.50 4.65
CA GLU A 37 13.99 -4.48 5.44
C GLU A 37 14.77 -3.52 4.52
N SER A 38 14.19 -3.22 3.36
CA SER A 38 14.86 -2.48 2.29
C SER A 38 13.90 -1.53 1.59
N GLY A 39 14.43 -0.43 1.05
CA GLY A 39 13.68 0.57 0.28
C GLY A 39 14.34 0.85 -1.07
N ILE A 40 13.52 1.14 -2.08
CA ILE A 40 14.02 1.67 -3.36
C ILE A 40 14.34 3.15 -3.16
N VAL A 41 15.61 3.53 -3.33
CA VAL A 41 16.08 4.91 -3.15
C VAL A 41 16.31 5.64 -4.47
N HIS A 42 16.36 4.90 -5.59
CA HIS A 42 16.46 5.47 -6.92
C HIS A 42 15.89 4.51 -7.99
N TRP A 43 15.31 5.09 -9.04
CA TRP A 43 14.83 4.41 -10.24
C TRP A 43 15.04 5.30 -11.46
N ASP A 44 15.71 4.79 -12.49
CA ASP A 44 16.01 5.55 -13.73
C ASP A 44 15.24 5.06 -14.97
N GLY A 45 14.35 4.06 -14.79
CA GLY A 45 13.60 3.42 -15.87
C GLY A 45 14.14 2.04 -16.29
N ARG A 46 15.34 1.65 -15.85
CA ARG A 46 15.94 0.33 -16.13
C ARG A 46 16.67 -0.29 -14.93
N MET A 47 17.13 0.55 -14.01
CA MET A 47 17.90 0.16 -12.84
C MET A 47 17.25 0.72 -11.57
N ALA A 48 17.02 -0.16 -10.58
CA ALA A 48 16.62 0.22 -9.24
C ALA A 48 17.82 0.15 -8.29
N ARG A 49 18.05 1.21 -7.52
CA ARG A 49 18.98 1.19 -6.39
C ARG A 49 18.17 0.94 -5.12
N ILE A 50 18.53 -0.12 -4.41
CA ILE A 50 17.84 -0.59 -3.21
C ILE A 50 18.79 -0.45 -2.03
N ALA A 51 18.36 0.26 -0.99
CA ALA A 51 19.10 0.41 0.25
C ALA A 51 18.50 -0.49 1.34
N SER A 52 19.37 -1.19 2.06
CA SER A 52 19.04 -1.85 3.33
C SER A 52 18.74 -0.80 4.38
N LEU A 53 17.60 -0.93 5.06
CA LEU A 53 17.20 -0.05 6.16
C LEU A 53 17.89 -0.41 7.47
N LEU A 54 18.61 -1.53 7.53
CA LEU A 54 19.31 -1.99 8.72
C LEU A 54 20.71 -1.39 8.84
N ASP A 55 21.43 -1.26 7.72
CA ASP A 55 22.84 -0.86 7.69
C ASP A 55 23.18 0.16 6.59
N GLY A 56 22.22 0.54 5.76
CA GLY A 56 22.41 1.51 4.68
C GLY A 56 23.17 0.96 3.47
N THR A 57 23.50 -0.34 3.43
CA THR A 57 24.16 -0.93 2.26
C THR A 57 23.25 -0.89 1.05
N GLU A 58 23.83 -0.64 -0.13
CA GLU A 58 23.08 -0.48 -1.37
C GLU A 58 23.40 -1.59 -2.37
N GLN A 59 22.40 -1.97 -3.14
CA GLN A 59 22.54 -2.89 -4.27
C GLN A 59 21.74 -2.38 -5.47
N GLU A 60 22.21 -2.72 -6.66
CA GLU A 60 21.54 -2.40 -7.92
C GLU A 60 20.82 -3.63 -8.48
N VAL A 61 19.63 -3.41 -9.04
CA VAL A 61 18.81 -4.45 -9.65
C VAL A 61 18.23 -3.93 -10.96
N GLU A 62 18.59 -4.60 -12.06
CA GLU A 62 17.98 -4.37 -13.37
C GLU A 62 16.53 -4.87 -13.39
N ALA A 63 15.64 -4.07 -13.99
CA ALA A 63 14.26 -4.42 -14.23
C ALA A 63 13.70 -3.65 -15.42
N ASP A 64 12.73 -4.22 -16.12
CA ASP A 64 12.05 -3.52 -17.22
C ASP A 64 10.98 -2.53 -16.74
N ALA A 65 10.51 -2.71 -15.49
CA ALA A 65 9.44 -1.90 -14.91
C ALA A 65 9.52 -1.84 -13.38
N LEU A 66 9.10 -0.70 -12.83
CA LEU A 66 8.85 -0.50 -11.40
C LEU A 66 7.35 -0.43 -11.14
N VAL A 67 6.84 -1.34 -10.31
CA VAL A 67 5.46 -1.30 -9.82
C VAL A 67 5.47 -0.77 -8.39
N PHE A 68 4.85 0.39 -8.16
CA PHE A 68 4.81 1.04 -6.86
C PHE A 68 3.48 0.78 -6.15
N ALA A 69 3.51 0.01 -5.06
CA ALA A 69 2.34 -0.39 -4.27
C ALA A 69 2.33 0.31 -2.90
N ALA A 70 2.40 1.64 -2.90
CA ALA A 70 2.37 2.46 -1.69
C ALA A 70 0.93 2.80 -1.23
N THR A 71 0.83 3.50 -0.10
CA THR A 71 -0.44 4.00 0.43
C THR A 71 -1.16 4.90 -0.59
N SER A 72 -2.42 4.60 -0.88
CA SER A 72 -3.25 5.42 -1.76
C SER A 72 -3.60 6.76 -1.10
N MET A 73 -3.74 7.80 -1.93
CA MET A 73 -4.23 9.10 -1.48
C MET A 73 -5.76 9.17 -1.57
N ALA A 74 -6.39 9.81 -0.58
CA ALA A 74 -7.83 10.02 -0.58
C ALA A 74 -8.27 10.93 -1.73
N GLN A 75 -9.20 10.46 -2.56
CA GLN A 75 -9.79 11.26 -3.64
C GLN A 75 -11.04 11.99 -3.11
N HIS A 76 -10.89 13.27 -2.80
CA HIS A 76 -11.92 14.10 -2.15
C HIS A 76 -12.21 15.41 -2.90
N SER A 77 -11.75 15.52 -4.16
CA SER A 77 -11.96 16.73 -4.99
C SER A 77 -13.42 17.15 -5.11
N LEU A 78 -14.33 16.20 -5.34
CA LEU A 78 -15.78 16.47 -5.41
C LEU A 78 -16.34 16.97 -4.07
N SER A 79 -15.89 16.41 -2.94
CA SER A 79 -16.32 16.85 -1.60
C SER A 79 -15.96 18.32 -1.36
N ILE A 80 -14.72 18.71 -1.70
CA ILE A 80 -14.27 20.10 -1.64
C ILE A 80 -15.13 21.00 -2.55
N GLU A 81 -15.48 20.55 -3.75
CA GLU A 81 -16.29 21.36 -4.68
C GLU A 81 -17.71 21.58 -4.16
N LEU A 82 -18.34 20.54 -3.60
CA LEU A 82 -19.67 20.63 -3.00
C LEU A 82 -19.69 21.58 -1.78
N GLU A 83 -18.66 21.50 -0.93
CA GLU A 83 -18.45 22.42 0.19
C GLU A 83 -18.38 23.89 -0.29
N ARG A 84 -17.58 24.17 -1.32
CA ARG A 84 -17.46 25.53 -1.89
C ARG A 84 -18.78 26.07 -2.43
N ARG A 85 -19.68 25.19 -2.87
CA ARG A 85 -21.02 25.55 -3.37
C ARG A 85 -22.08 25.62 -2.28
N GLY A 86 -21.70 25.38 -1.01
CA GLY A 86 -22.64 25.35 0.10
C GLY A 86 -23.60 24.15 0.07
N ILE A 87 -23.25 23.08 -0.64
CA ILE A 87 -24.06 21.87 -0.75
C ILE A 87 -23.70 20.92 0.39
N ALA A 88 -24.67 20.73 1.29
CA ALA A 88 -24.53 19.80 2.41
C ALA A 88 -24.38 18.36 1.90
N HIS A 89 -23.36 17.67 2.40
CA HIS A 89 -23.10 16.27 2.11
C HIS A 89 -22.28 15.65 3.26
N THR A 90 -22.16 14.31 3.24
CA THR A 90 -21.32 13.55 4.18
C THR A 90 -20.41 12.63 3.40
N SER A 91 -19.10 12.82 3.54
CA SER A 91 -18.08 11.95 2.94
C SER A 91 -17.85 10.70 3.81
N ILE A 92 -17.70 9.53 3.17
CA ILE A 92 -17.49 8.23 3.84
C ILE A 92 -16.48 7.36 3.08
N GLY A 93 -15.81 6.45 3.78
CA GLY A 93 -14.90 5.49 3.16
C GLY A 93 -13.57 6.10 2.70
N ASP A 94 -13.00 5.61 1.61
CA ASP A 94 -11.62 5.93 1.25
C ASP A 94 -11.41 7.37 0.79
N CYS A 95 -12.48 8.09 0.40
CA CYS A 95 -12.39 9.52 0.13
C CYS A 95 -12.12 10.36 1.39
N THR A 96 -12.36 9.82 2.58
CA THR A 96 -11.98 10.48 3.85
C THR A 96 -10.61 10.02 4.33
N ALA A 97 -10.33 8.71 4.21
CA ALA A 97 -9.03 8.12 4.49
C ALA A 97 -8.94 6.70 3.91
N SER A 98 -7.92 6.45 3.07
CA SER A 98 -7.59 5.13 2.52
C SER A 98 -7.35 4.09 3.63
N ARG A 99 -8.22 3.09 3.74
CA ARG A 99 -8.16 2.06 4.79
C ARG A 99 -8.58 0.69 4.24
N GLN A 100 -8.61 -0.31 5.12
CA GLN A 100 -9.20 -1.61 4.76
C GLN A 100 -10.69 -1.44 4.43
N ALA A 101 -11.20 -2.23 3.48
CA ALA A 101 -12.59 -2.17 2.99
C ALA A 101 -13.65 -2.21 4.11
N ALA A 102 -13.36 -2.90 5.22
CA ALA A 102 -14.22 -2.94 6.39
C ALA A 102 -14.57 -1.54 6.94
N PHE A 103 -13.65 -0.57 6.83
CA PHE A 103 -13.87 0.80 7.28
C PHE A 103 -14.84 1.58 6.38
N ALA A 104 -14.81 1.36 5.07
CA ALA A 104 -15.79 1.98 4.17
C ALA A 104 -17.21 1.47 4.45
N ILE A 105 -17.36 0.17 4.71
CA ILE A 105 -18.64 -0.45 5.12
C ILE A 105 -19.10 0.13 6.46
N HIS A 106 -18.19 0.22 7.43
CA HIS A 106 -18.46 0.77 8.74
C HIS A 106 -18.92 2.23 8.67
N ASP A 107 -18.22 3.09 7.92
CA ASP A 107 -18.57 4.51 7.77
C ASP A 107 -19.95 4.68 7.14
N GLY A 108 -20.25 3.94 6.07
CA GLY A 108 -21.56 3.96 5.44
C GLY A 108 -22.68 3.54 6.40
N ARG A 109 -22.45 2.48 7.19
CA ARG A 109 -23.40 2.04 8.23
C ARG A 109 -23.59 3.10 9.32
N LYS A 110 -22.50 3.72 9.79
CA LYS A 110 -22.55 4.77 10.80
C LYS A 110 -23.43 5.94 10.36
N VAL A 111 -23.20 6.45 9.16
CA VAL A 111 -23.98 7.57 8.60
C VAL A 111 -25.44 7.18 8.41
N ALA A 112 -25.72 5.99 7.88
CA ALA A 112 -27.09 5.52 7.69
C ALA A 112 -27.88 5.37 9.00
N LEU A 113 -27.19 5.06 10.11
CA LEU A 113 -27.80 4.93 11.43
C LEU A 113 -27.79 6.22 12.26
N GLY A 114 -27.16 7.30 11.77
CA GLY A 114 -27.01 8.56 12.51
C GLY A 114 -26.09 8.47 13.74
N LEU A 115 -25.05 7.62 13.68
CA LEU A 115 -24.08 7.36 14.76
C LEU A 115 -22.75 8.13 14.62
#